data_AF-A0A377U1A5-F1
#
_entry.id   AF-A0A377U1A5-F1
#
_cell.length_a   1.000
_cell.length_b   1.000
_cell.length_c   1.000
_cell.angle_alpha   90.00
_cell.angle_beta   90.00
_cell.angle_gamma   90.00
#
_symmetry.space_group_name_H-M   'P 1'
#
loop_
_entity.id
_entity.type
_entity.pdbx_description
1 polymer ?
#
loop_
_entity_poly.entity_id
_entity_poly.type
_entity_poly.pdbx_seq_one_letter_code
_entity_poly.pdbx_strand_id
1 'polypeptide(L)'
;MAKQLGCPVILLVDGKAVSTSIAATVMGFQHFDPALDIAGVIVNRVNSDAHFQLLKSAIERYCQVPVLGYVPRVEGVALPERHLGLVTARESVVNQQAWRDFASLLGRTLDIDRLLALSELAAMPIGEWGEQLAADAGEGLTLALADDEAFNFYYPDNLALAGALRREDGAL
;
A
#
# COMPACT_ATOMS: atom_id res chain seq x y z
N MET A 1 -11.64 -4.66 8.57
CA MET A 1 -10.33 -5.33 8.42
C MET A 1 -9.29 -4.83 9.43
N ALA A 2 -8.85 -3.56 9.42
CA ALA A 2 -7.84 -3.07 10.37
C ALA A 2 -8.13 -3.42 11.83
N LYS A 3 -9.34 -3.14 12.33
CA LYS A 3 -9.76 -3.53 13.70
C LYS A 3 -9.75 -5.03 13.96
N GLN A 4 -10.13 -5.85 12.97
CA GLN A 4 -10.12 -7.31 13.10
C GLN A 4 -8.70 -7.87 13.18
N LEU A 5 -7.76 -7.20 12.50
CA LEU A 5 -6.36 -7.57 12.48
C LEU A 5 -5.54 -6.87 13.59
N GLY A 6 -6.16 -5.99 14.38
CA GLY A 6 -5.46 -5.15 15.36
C GLY A 6 -4.42 -4.23 14.73
N CYS A 7 -4.59 -3.85 13.46
CA CYS A 7 -3.58 -3.08 12.75
C CYS A 7 -3.69 -1.58 13.00
N PRO A 8 -2.57 -0.90 13.29
CA PRO A 8 -2.50 0.55 13.31
C PRO A 8 -2.80 1.12 11.92
N VAL A 9 -3.46 2.27 11.89
CA VAL A 9 -3.89 2.95 10.67
C VAL A 9 -3.09 4.24 10.48
N ILE A 10 -2.45 4.34 9.32
CA ILE A 10 -1.82 5.56 8.85
C ILE A 10 -2.76 6.22 7.85
N LEU A 11 -3.29 7.38 8.22
CA LEU A 11 -4.26 8.09 7.40
C LEU A 11 -3.53 8.95 6.36
N LEU A 12 -3.83 8.74 5.08
CA LEU A 12 -3.38 9.61 4.00
C LEU A 12 -4.46 10.66 3.70
N VAL A 13 -4.18 11.92 3.99
CA VAL A 13 -5.14 13.04 3.78
C VAL A 13 -4.69 13.97 2.67
N ASP A 14 -5.62 14.57 1.95
CA ASP A 14 -5.32 15.53 0.89
C ASP A 14 -5.02 16.92 1.48
N GLY A 15 -3.79 17.39 1.30
CA GLY A 15 -3.35 18.73 1.68
C GLY A 15 -3.61 19.80 0.63
N LYS A 16 -4.11 19.46 -0.56
CA LYS A 16 -4.33 20.44 -1.64
C LYS A 16 -5.37 21.49 -1.24
N ALA A 17 -4.97 22.76 -1.29
CA ALA A 17 -5.85 23.91 -1.07
C ALA A 17 -6.60 23.90 0.28
N VAL A 18 -6.04 23.25 1.29
CA VAL A 18 -6.57 23.26 2.67
C VAL A 18 -5.59 23.90 3.63
N SER A 19 -6.08 24.26 4.81
CA SER A 19 -5.30 24.80 5.92
C SER A 19 -5.71 24.07 7.20
N THR A 20 -6.24 24.75 8.20
CA THR A 20 -6.68 24.15 9.47
C THR A 20 -7.81 23.12 9.31
N SER A 21 -8.64 23.23 8.25
CA SER A 21 -9.74 22.30 7.98
C SER A 21 -9.31 20.84 7.78
N ILE A 22 -8.03 20.59 7.50
CA ILE A 22 -7.49 19.22 7.45
C ILE A 22 -7.63 18.51 8.79
N ALA A 23 -7.50 19.24 9.91
CA ALA A 23 -7.67 18.68 11.25
C ALA A 23 -9.12 18.27 11.50
N ALA A 24 -10.11 19.00 10.97
CA ALA A 24 -11.51 18.59 11.05
C ALA A 24 -11.76 17.26 10.32
N THR A 25 -11.05 17.02 9.21
CA THR A 25 -11.14 15.74 8.48
C THR A 25 -10.57 14.59 9.31
N VAL A 26 -9.35 14.75 9.83
CA VAL A 26 -8.71 13.74 10.69
C VAL A 26 -9.55 13.48 11.94
N MET A 27 -10.01 14.54 12.60
CA MET A 27 -10.89 14.46 13.77
C MET A 27 -12.20 13.75 13.43
N GLY A 28 -12.76 13.99 12.25
CA GLY A 28 -13.94 13.29 11.76
C GLY A 28 -13.72 11.78 11.73
N PHE A 29 -12.59 11.31 11.19
CA PHE A 29 -12.25 9.87 11.21
C PHE A 29 -12.07 9.31 12.63
N GLN A 30 -11.39 10.04 13.52
CA GLN A 30 -11.23 9.64 14.92
C GLN A 30 -12.58 9.49 15.65
N HIS A 31 -13.53 10.41 15.41
CA HIS A 31 -14.83 10.38 16.08
C HIS A 31 -15.81 9.41 15.41
N PHE A 32 -15.68 9.19 14.11
CA PHE A 32 -16.56 8.29 13.37
C PHE A 32 -16.40 6.83 13.81
N ASP A 33 -15.16 6.40 14.10
CA ASP A 33 -14.87 5.08 14.63
C ASP A 33 -13.79 5.14 15.73
N PRO A 34 -14.18 5.39 17.00
CA PRO A 34 -13.24 5.54 18.11
C PRO A 34 -12.43 4.27 18.43
N ALA A 35 -12.86 3.11 17.91
CA ALA A 35 -12.15 1.86 18.08
C ALA A 35 -11.03 1.66 17.04
N LEU A 36 -10.89 2.56 16.07
CA LEU A 36 -9.83 2.52 15.09
C LEU A 36 -8.57 3.19 15.64
N ASP A 37 -7.46 2.46 15.64
CA ASP A 37 -6.16 3.00 16.04
C ASP A 37 -5.55 3.83 14.90
N ILE A 38 -5.82 5.14 14.87
CA ILE A 38 -5.17 6.06 13.94
C ILE A 38 -3.81 6.46 14.54
N ALA A 39 -2.78 5.69 14.21
CA ALA A 39 -1.44 5.84 14.76
C ALA A 39 -0.65 7.02 14.15
N GLY A 40 -1.00 7.46 12.94
CA GLY A 40 -0.28 8.54 12.27
C GLY A 40 -1.02 9.10 11.05
N VAL A 41 -0.56 10.27 10.58
CA VAL A 41 -1.10 10.93 9.39
C VAL A 41 0.02 11.26 8.40
N ILE A 42 -0.21 11.01 7.12
CA ILE A 42 0.61 11.50 6.01
C ILE A 42 -0.23 12.49 5.20
N VAL A 43 0.35 13.63 4.83
CA VAL A 43 -0.35 14.65 4.04
C VAL A 43 0.06 14.56 2.57
N ASN A 44 -0.89 14.25 1.69
CA ASN A 44 -0.66 14.17 0.25
C ASN A 44 -0.79 15.54 -0.44
N ARG A 45 -0.15 15.70 -1.59
CA ARG A 45 -0.23 16.87 -2.49
C ARG A 45 0.18 18.20 -1.85
N VAL A 46 1.28 18.20 -1.09
CA VAL A 46 1.84 19.41 -0.47
C VAL A 46 3.18 19.79 -1.11
N ASN A 47 3.30 21.01 -1.62
CA ASN A 47 4.45 21.42 -2.43
C ASN A 47 5.41 22.41 -1.74
N SER A 48 5.08 22.89 -0.53
CA SER A 48 5.96 23.78 0.23
C SER A 48 6.04 23.40 1.70
N ASP A 49 7.21 23.56 2.30
CA ASP A 49 7.43 23.27 3.72
C ASP A 49 6.54 24.17 4.60
N ALA A 50 6.42 25.46 4.29
CA ALA A 50 5.56 26.37 5.04
C ALA A 50 4.09 25.91 5.09
N HIS A 51 3.57 25.38 3.97
CA HIS A 51 2.22 24.81 3.93
C HIS A 51 2.16 23.52 4.74
N PHE A 52 3.14 22.63 4.59
CA PHE A 52 3.23 21.41 5.39
C PHE A 52 3.24 21.71 6.90
N GLN A 53 4.06 22.64 7.37
CA GLN A 53 4.13 23.00 8.80
C GLN A 53 2.79 23.52 9.33
N LEU A 54 2.04 24.28 8.52
CA LEU A 54 0.70 24.73 8.88
C LEU A 54 -0.24 23.54 9.07
N LEU A 55 -0.27 22.61 8.12
CA LEU A 55 -1.13 21.42 8.17
C LEU A 55 -0.74 20.50 9.33
N LYS A 56 0.56 20.25 9.50
CA LYS A 56 1.13 19.49 10.61
C LYS A 56 0.70 20.07 11.95
N SER A 57 0.92 21.37 12.14
CA SER A 57 0.56 22.06 13.38
C SER A 57 -0.93 21.96 13.68
N ALA A 58 -1.80 22.06 12.66
CA ALA A 58 -3.24 21.91 12.86
C ALA A 58 -3.60 20.48 13.31
N ILE A 59 -3.08 19.46 12.63
CA ILE A 59 -3.38 18.05 12.95
C ILE A 59 -2.87 17.70 14.34
N GLU A 60 -1.60 17.96 14.64
CA GLU A 60 -0.99 17.60 15.93
C GLU A 60 -1.67 18.34 17.08
N ARG A 61 -2.05 19.60 16.88
CA ARG A 61 -2.74 20.40 17.90
C ARG A 61 -4.15 19.90 18.20
N TYR A 62 -4.98 19.68 17.18
CA TYR A 62 -6.40 19.40 17.37
C TYR A 62 -6.74 17.92 17.44
N CYS A 63 -5.95 17.06 16.79
CA CYS A 63 -6.21 15.62 16.69
C CYS A 63 -5.30 14.80 17.61
N GLN A 64 -4.18 15.36 18.09
CA GLN A 64 -3.22 14.68 18.96
C GLN A 64 -2.64 13.39 18.34
N VAL A 65 -2.48 13.36 17.01
CA VAL A 65 -1.88 12.26 16.24
C VAL A 65 -0.64 12.79 15.53
N PRO A 66 0.49 12.05 15.50
CA PRO A 66 1.70 12.49 14.85
C PRO A 66 1.52 12.59 13.33
N VAL A 67 2.10 13.64 12.75
CA VAL A 67 2.19 13.77 11.29
C VAL A 67 3.56 13.28 10.83
N LEU A 68 3.54 12.20 10.04
CA LEU A 68 4.72 11.46 9.60
C LEU A 68 5.40 12.10 8.38
N GLY A 69 4.84 13.18 7.85
CA GLY A 69 5.41 13.88 6.71
C GLY A 69 4.39 14.18 5.62
N TYR A 70 4.90 14.47 4.44
CA TYR A 70 4.07 14.77 3.28
C TYR A 70 4.56 14.13 1.99
N VAL A 71 3.62 13.95 1.07
CA VAL A 71 3.85 13.52 -0.31
C VAL A 71 3.69 14.73 -1.22
N PRO A 72 4.75 15.22 -1.88
CA PRO A 72 4.65 16.30 -2.83
C PRO A 72 4.03 15.85 -4.14
N ARG A 73 3.48 16.81 -4.90
CA ARG A 73 3.02 16.53 -6.26
C ARG A 73 4.23 16.50 -7.19
N VAL A 74 4.45 15.36 -7.86
CA VAL A 74 5.53 15.19 -8.84
C VAL A 74 4.92 14.90 -10.21
N GLU A 75 5.30 15.69 -11.21
CA GLU A 75 4.91 15.44 -12.60
C GLU A 75 5.69 14.24 -13.16
N GLY A 76 5.07 13.46 -14.04
CA GLY A 76 5.70 12.27 -14.62
C GLY A 76 5.67 11.00 -13.74
N VAL A 77 5.16 11.10 -12.51
CA VAL A 77 4.84 9.96 -11.64
C VAL A 77 3.34 9.78 -11.63
N ALA A 78 2.84 8.99 -12.57
CA ALA A 78 1.44 8.60 -12.66
C ALA A 78 1.37 7.13 -13.01
N LEU A 79 0.45 6.41 -12.36
CA LEU A 79 0.06 5.08 -12.81
C LEU A 79 -0.97 5.27 -13.92
N PRO A 80 -0.70 4.83 -15.16
CA PRO A 80 -1.69 4.90 -16.22
C PRO A 80 -2.90 4.06 -15.83
N GLU A 81 -4.08 4.67 -15.79
CA GLU A 81 -5.35 3.97 -15.61
C GLU A 81 -5.80 3.41 -16.97
N ARG A 82 -6.15 2.12 -17.05
CA ARG A 82 -7.05 1.64 -18.10
C ARG A 82 -8.48 1.77 -17.58
N HIS A 83 -9.43 2.04 -18.46
CA HIS A 83 -10.84 2.26 -18.10
C HIS A 83 -11.48 1.08 -17.33
N LEU A 84 -10.85 -0.10 -17.28
CA LEU A 84 -11.29 -1.28 -16.53
C LEU A 84 -10.16 -2.09 -15.86
N GLY A 85 -8.99 -1.49 -15.60
CA GLY A 85 -7.89 -2.23 -14.95
C GLY A 85 -6.61 -1.42 -14.73
N LEU A 86 -5.73 -1.95 -13.88
CA LEU A 86 -4.36 -1.44 -13.72
C LEU A 86 -3.48 -1.99 -14.84
N VAL A 87 -2.64 -1.14 -15.44
CA VAL A 87 -1.56 -1.60 -16.32
C VAL A 87 -0.61 -2.46 -15.50
N THR A 88 -0.37 -3.70 -15.93
CA THR A 88 0.48 -4.62 -15.16
C THR A 88 1.95 -4.20 -15.20
N ALA A 89 2.76 -4.66 -14.25
CA ALA A 89 4.19 -4.36 -14.23
C ALA A 89 4.92 -4.78 -15.53
N ARG A 90 4.41 -5.78 -16.25
CA ARG A 90 4.94 -6.21 -17.56
C ARG A 90 4.57 -5.24 -18.70
N GLU A 91 3.41 -4.58 -18.61
CA GLU A 91 2.91 -3.64 -19.62
C GLU A 91 3.35 -2.19 -19.35
N SER A 92 3.79 -1.89 -18.13
CA SER A 92 4.11 -0.54 -17.69
C SER A 92 5.49 -0.11 -18.21
N VAL A 93 5.51 0.64 -19.33
CA VAL A 93 6.68 1.41 -19.78
C VAL A 93 6.82 2.65 -18.90
N VAL A 94 7.08 2.43 -17.63
CA VAL A 94 7.19 3.48 -16.63
C VAL A 94 8.58 4.08 -16.72
N ASN A 95 8.67 5.41 -16.74
CA ASN A 95 9.94 6.10 -16.62
C ASN A 95 10.56 5.80 -15.24
N GLN A 96 11.45 4.82 -15.18
CA GLN A 96 12.07 4.37 -13.93
C GLN A 96 12.79 5.49 -13.20
N GLN A 97 13.35 6.48 -13.92
CA GLN A 97 14.09 7.56 -13.28
C GLN A 97 13.16 8.47 -12.47
N ALA A 98 12.01 8.85 -13.02
CA ALA A 98 11.03 9.67 -12.31
C ALA A 98 10.56 9.01 -10.99
N TRP A 99 10.40 7.69 -10.99
CA TRP A 99 10.05 6.92 -9.79
C TRP A 99 11.17 6.83 -8.77
N ARG A 100 12.43 6.68 -9.20
CA ARG A 100 13.59 6.73 -8.29
C ARG A 100 13.74 8.11 -7.64
N ASP A 101 13.54 9.16 -8.42
CA ASP A 101 13.60 10.54 -7.92
C ASP A 101 12.47 10.79 -6.91
N PHE A 102 11.27 10.28 -7.19
CA PHE A 102 10.14 10.34 -6.28
C PHE A 102 10.38 9.56 -4.98
N ALA A 103 10.91 8.33 -5.06
CA ALA A 103 11.28 7.57 -3.87
C ALA A 103 12.34 8.31 -3.02
N SER A 104 13.34 8.90 -3.68
CA SER A 104 14.37 9.73 -3.03
C SER A 104 13.81 10.98 -2.38
N LEU A 105 12.75 11.56 -2.95
CA LEU A 105 12.03 12.69 -2.39
C LEU A 105 11.21 12.29 -1.18
N LEU A 106 10.48 11.17 -1.25
CA LEU A 106 9.72 10.63 -0.11
C LEU A 106 10.63 10.33 1.09
N GLY A 107 11.84 9.81 0.86
CA GLY A 107 12.82 9.59 1.93
C GLY A 107 13.28 10.87 2.64
N ARG A 108 13.01 12.05 2.08
CA ARG A 108 13.31 13.36 2.71
C ARG A 108 12.08 14.02 3.32
N THR A 109 10.88 13.70 2.82
CA THR A 109 9.64 14.35 3.24
C THR A 109 8.79 13.50 4.17
N LEU A 110 9.11 12.21 4.33
CA LEU A 110 8.48 11.28 5.25
C LEU A 110 9.49 10.79 6.31
N ASP A 111 9.02 10.67 7.55
CA ASP A 111 9.68 9.97 8.63
C ASP A 111 9.40 8.47 8.51
N ILE A 112 10.22 7.80 7.70
CA ILE A 112 10.06 6.37 7.39
C ILE A 112 10.32 5.50 8.63
N ASP A 113 11.30 5.87 9.45
CA ASP A 113 11.61 5.12 10.67
C ASP A 113 10.43 5.17 11.65
N ARG A 114 9.82 6.34 11.83
CA ARG A 114 8.63 6.47 12.66
C ARG A 114 7.42 5.75 12.08
N LEU A 115 7.25 5.80 10.75
CA LEU A 115 6.19 5.04 10.06
C LEU A 115 6.31 3.54 10.35
N LEU A 116 7.52 2.98 10.21
CA LEU A 116 7.79 1.56 10.48
C LEU A 116 7.53 1.21 11.94
N ALA A 117 8.05 2.02 12.88
CA ALA A 117 7.84 1.80 14.31
C ALA A 117 6.37 1.85 14.72
N LEU A 118 5.55 2.69 14.07
CA LEU A 118 4.11 2.77 14.31
C LEU A 118 3.32 1.68 13.59
N SER A 119 3.93 0.96 12.65
CA SER A 119 3.28 -0.10 11.87
C SER A 119 3.52 -1.49 12.45
N GLU A 120 4.29 -1.60 13.54
CA GLU A 120 4.55 -2.88 14.20
C GLU A 120 3.28 -3.42 14.89
N LEU A 121 2.96 -4.68 14.61
CA LEU A 121 1.87 -5.39 15.28
C LEU A 121 2.40 -6.06 16.54
N ALA A 122 1.80 -5.73 17.68
CA ALA A 122 2.14 -6.37 18.96
C ALA A 122 1.84 -7.87 18.98
N ALA A 123 0.84 -8.31 18.22
CA ALA A 123 0.51 -9.71 18.02
C ALA A 123 -0.05 -9.92 16.61
N MET A 124 0.31 -11.04 16.00
CA MET A 124 -0.34 -11.45 14.76
C MET A 124 -1.79 -11.86 15.04
N PRO A 125 -2.74 -11.51 14.15
CA PRO A 125 -4.11 -11.99 14.28
C PRO A 125 -4.13 -13.52 14.26
N ILE A 126 -4.89 -14.10 15.18
CA ILE A 126 -5.06 -15.54 15.28
C ILE A 126 -5.97 -15.96 14.12
N GLY A 127 -5.40 -16.69 13.17
CA GLY A 127 -6.13 -17.34 12.09
C GLY A 127 -5.87 -18.84 12.11
N GLU A 128 -6.89 -19.61 11.78
CA GLU A 128 -6.72 -21.03 11.46
C GLU A 128 -6.28 -21.13 10.00
N TRP A 129 -5.13 -21.76 9.77
CA TRP A 129 -4.73 -22.12 8.43
C TRP A 129 -5.64 -23.24 7.95
N GLY A 130 -6.10 -23.17 6.70
CA GLY A 130 -6.83 -24.28 6.09
C GLY A 130 -5.97 -25.54 6.05
N GLU A 131 -6.61 -26.71 5.94
CA GLU A 131 -5.89 -27.98 5.79
C GLU A 131 -4.88 -27.89 4.63
N GLN A 132 -3.62 -28.21 4.92
CA GLN A 132 -2.61 -28.32 3.88
C GLN A 132 -2.93 -29.54 3.01
N LEU A 133 -3.02 -29.30 1.70
CA LEU A 133 -3.17 -30.37 0.73
C LEU A 133 -1.99 -31.35 0.84
N ALA A 134 -2.28 -32.64 0.69
CA ALA A 134 -1.26 -33.65 0.62
C ALA A 134 -0.31 -33.38 -0.57
N ALA A 135 0.97 -33.69 -0.42
CA ALA A 135 1.98 -33.42 -1.44
C ALA A 135 1.73 -34.15 -2.77
N ASP A 136 0.94 -35.21 -2.74
CA ASP A 136 0.51 -36.04 -3.87
C ASP A 136 -0.89 -35.69 -4.40
N ALA A 137 -1.55 -34.67 -3.86
CA ALA A 137 -2.93 -34.32 -4.22
C ALA A 137 -3.13 -33.98 -5.72
N GLY A 138 -2.05 -33.77 -6.46
CA GLY A 138 -2.05 -33.57 -7.91
C GLY A 138 -1.34 -34.66 -8.73
N GLU A 139 -1.00 -35.81 -8.15
CA GLU A 139 -0.31 -36.88 -8.86
C GLU A 139 -1.16 -37.39 -10.04
N GLY A 140 -0.56 -37.44 -11.24
CA GLY A 140 -1.24 -37.85 -12.46
C GLY A 140 -2.15 -36.79 -13.10
N LEU A 141 -2.25 -35.58 -12.53
CA LEU A 141 -2.95 -34.46 -13.15
C LEU A 141 -1.99 -33.60 -13.97
N THR A 142 -2.48 -33.09 -15.10
CA THR A 142 -1.74 -32.15 -15.95
C THR A 142 -2.43 -30.79 -15.91
N LEU A 143 -1.66 -29.75 -15.54
CA LEU A 143 -2.13 -28.36 -15.53
C LEU A 143 -1.52 -27.61 -16.71
N ALA A 144 -2.36 -27.15 -17.64
CA ALA A 144 -1.95 -26.20 -18.66
C ALA A 144 -2.15 -24.77 -18.14
N LEU A 145 -1.10 -23.94 -18.25
CA LEU A 145 -1.13 -22.53 -17.89
C LEU A 145 -0.95 -21.72 -19.19
N ALA A 146 -1.91 -20.86 -19.51
CA ALA A 146 -1.68 -19.82 -20.52
C ALA A 146 -0.77 -18.76 -19.89
N ASP A 147 0.33 -18.37 -20.51
CA ASP A 147 1.17 -17.25 -20.03
C ASP A 147 1.44 -16.32 -21.21
N ASP A 148 0.57 -15.34 -21.40
CA ASP A 148 0.66 -14.36 -22.47
C ASP A 148 0.19 -12.98 -22.00
N GLU A 149 0.17 -12.00 -22.91
CA GLU A 149 -0.23 -10.62 -22.60
C GLU A 149 -1.69 -10.52 -22.09
N ALA A 150 -2.60 -11.37 -22.55
CA ALA A 150 -3.98 -11.40 -22.09
C ALA A 150 -4.14 -12.22 -20.78
N PHE A 151 -3.27 -13.21 -20.56
CA PHE A 151 -3.28 -14.11 -19.42
C PHE A 151 -1.98 -13.98 -18.60
N ASN A 152 -1.76 -12.83 -17.97
CA ASN A 152 -0.54 -12.55 -17.20
C ASN A 152 -0.77 -12.38 -15.68
N PHE A 153 -2.01 -12.50 -15.20
CA PHE A 153 -2.36 -12.25 -13.81
C PHE A 153 -2.47 -13.55 -13.02
N TYR A 154 -1.32 -14.04 -12.53
CA TYR A 154 -1.23 -15.23 -11.69
C TYR A 154 -0.72 -14.92 -10.30
N TYR A 155 -1.23 -15.67 -9.32
CA TYR A 155 -0.71 -15.67 -7.96
C TYR A 155 0.55 -16.55 -7.91
N PRO A 156 1.73 -16.00 -7.58
CA PRO A 156 2.96 -16.78 -7.49
C PRO A 156 2.84 -17.96 -6.51
N ASP A 157 2.08 -17.79 -5.43
CA ASP A 157 1.85 -18.83 -4.42
C ASP A 157 1.10 -20.03 -5.00
N ASN A 158 0.09 -19.80 -5.85
CA ASN A 158 -0.63 -20.87 -6.53
C ASN A 158 0.28 -21.62 -7.51
N LEU A 159 1.15 -20.89 -8.21
CA LEU A 159 2.12 -21.48 -9.13
C LEU A 159 3.22 -22.24 -8.38
N ALA A 160 3.63 -21.80 -7.20
CA ALA A 160 4.57 -22.51 -6.36
C ALA A 160 3.97 -23.81 -5.82
N LEU A 161 2.71 -23.75 -5.36
CA LEU A 161 1.96 -24.93 -4.95
C LEU A 161 1.83 -25.94 -6.09
N ALA A 162 1.50 -25.49 -7.31
CA ALA A 162 1.40 -26.34 -8.49
C ALA A 162 2.78 -26.82 -9.00
N GLY A 163 3.82 -25.99 -8.96
CA GLY A 163 5.16 -26.30 -9.45
C GLY A 163 5.95 -27.27 -8.57
N ALA A 164 5.58 -27.38 -7.29
CA ALA A 164 6.03 -28.46 -6.43
C ALA A 164 5.60 -29.86 -6.95
N LEU A 165 4.68 -29.93 -7.93
CA LEU A 165 4.12 -31.15 -8.51
C LEU A 165 4.76 -31.57 -9.87
N ARG A 166 6.03 -31.22 -10.14
CA ARG A 166 6.80 -31.46 -11.39
C ARG A 166 6.36 -30.61 -12.59
N ARG A 167 7.36 -30.02 -13.29
CA ARG A 167 7.21 -29.40 -14.61
C ARG A 167 7.70 -30.37 -15.68
N GLU A 168 6.88 -30.61 -16.71
CA GLU A 168 7.35 -31.16 -17.98
C GLU A 168 7.35 -30.02 -19.01
N ASP A 169 8.54 -29.57 -19.41
CA ASP A 169 8.70 -28.54 -20.43
C ASP A 169 8.39 -29.16 -21.81
N GLY A 170 7.14 -29.07 -22.22
CA GLY A 170 6.70 -29.38 -23.58
C GLY A 170 7.06 -28.25 -24.52
N ALA A 171 8.14 -28.41 -25.29
CA ALA A 171 8.44 -27.56 -26.43
C ALA A 171 7.29 -27.65 -27.47
N LEU A 172 6.64 -26.53 -27.73
CA LEU A 172 5.85 -26.29 -28.93
C LEU A 172 6.57 -25.23 -29.78
#